data_AF-T1G6C8-F1
#
_entry.id   AF-T1G6C8-F1
#
_cell.length_a   1.000
_cell.length_b   1.000
_cell.length_c   1.000
_cell.angle_alpha   90.00
_cell.angle_beta   90.00
_cell.angle_gamma   90.00
#
_symmetry.space_group_name_H-M   'P 1'
#
loop_
_entity.id
_entity.type
_entity.pdbx_description
1 polymer ?
#
loop_
_entity_poly.entity_id
_entity_poly.type
_entity_poly.pdbx_seq_one_letter_code
_entity_poly.pdbx_strand_id
1 'polypeptide(L)'
;EDDDRKTRLQLYVFVIRCIAYPFNAKQPTDMVKRQLKVTKSQLSAIKDRFQSFLNGEMNIPADEAFVNAVSSFLEVFLKSDRIVRMVQSGACSYTDMREVFKNNVEKRVRCLPEIDGLSKETVLNSWLNKFDLIFKGWLVG
;
A
#
# COMPACT_ATOMS: atom_id res chain seq x y z
N GLU A 1 -42.18 -12.26 15.02
CA GLU A 1 -42.27 -12.43 13.54
C GLU A 1 -42.28 -11.10 12.78
N ASP A 2 -43.18 -10.15 13.08
CA ASP A 2 -43.18 -8.85 12.37
C ASP A 2 -41.92 -7.99 12.60
N ASP A 3 -41.35 -8.03 13.81
CA ASP A 3 -40.18 -7.21 14.16
C ASP A 3 -38.88 -7.73 13.52
N ASP A 4 -38.73 -9.05 13.41
CA ASP A 4 -37.63 -9.70 12.67
C ASP A 4 -37.72 -9.42 11.17
N ARG A 5 -38.93 -9.39 10.61
CA ARG A 5 -39.17 -9.06 9.20
C ARG A 5 -38.81 -7.60 8.94
N LYS A 6 -39.16 -6.69 9.84
CA LYS A 6 -38.85 -5.26 9.76
C LYS A 6 -37.34 -5.01 9.84
N THR A 7 -36.66 -5.72 10.73
CA THR A 7 -35.19 -5.66 10.90
C THR A 7 -34.47 -6.17 9.67
N ARG A 8 -34.91 -7.30 9.09
CA ARG A 8 -34.38 -7.83 7.83
C ARG A 8 -34.59 -6.87 6.67
N LEU A 9 -35.76 -6.23 6.57
CA LEU A 9 -36.04 -5.25 5.53
C LEU A 9 -35.12 -4.03 5.65
N GLN A 10 -34.91 -3.53 6.87
CA GLN A 10 -34.01 -2.40 7.12
C GLN A 10 -32.55 -2.74 6.77
N LEU A 11 -32.09 -3.94 7.12
CA LEU A 11 -30.75 -4.42 6.75
C LEU A 11 -30.59 -4.51 5.23
N TYR A 12 -31.60 -5.04 4.53
CA TYR A 12 -31.58 -5.19 3.08
C TYR A 12 -31.57 -3.82 2.37
N VAL A 13 -32.40 -2.89 2.85
CA VAL A 13 -32.47 -1.52 2.35
C VAL A 13 -31.17 -0.75 2.64
N PHE A 14 -30.54 -0.97 3.80
CA PHE A 14 -29.24 -0.39 4.14
C PHE A 14 -28.14 -0.89 3.19
N VAL A 15 -28.05 -2.21 2.98
CA VAL A 15 -27.08 -2.82 2.05
C VAL A 15 -27.30 -2.30 0.63
N ILE A 16 -28.54 -2.23 0.15
CA ILE A 16 -28.86 -1.68 -1.18
C ILE A 16 -28.45 -0.20 -1.27
N ARG A 17 -28.69 0.61 -0.24
CA ARG A 17 -28.29 2.03 -0.26
C ARG A 17 -26.76 2.19 -0.22
N CYS A 18 -26.04 1.37 0.53
CA CYS A 18 -24.58 1.38 0.55
C CYS A 18 -23.96 0.97 -0.81
N ILE A 19 -24.62 0.08 -1.56
CA ILE A 19 -24.17 -0.33 -2.90
C ILE A 19 -24.64 0.65 -3.98
N ALA A 20 -25.87 1.17 -3.89
CA ALA A 20 -26.48 2.01 -4.91
C ALA A 20 -26.05 3.47 -4.83
N TYR A 21 -25.76 4.01 -3.64
CA TYR A 21 -25.32 5.40 -3.47
C TYR A 21 -24.02 5.74 -4.24
N PRO A 22 -22.97 4.88 -4.23
CA PRO A 22 -21.79 5.11 -5.08
C PRO A 22 -22.06 4.92 -6.59
N PHE A 23 -23.18 4.31 -7.00
CA PHE A 23 -23.58 4.17 -8.41
C PHE A 23 -24.54 5.28 -8.90
N ASN A 24 -25.33 5.89 -8.01
CA ASN A 24 -26.34 6.90 -8.34
C ASN A 24 -25.97 8.34 -7.92
N ALA A 25 -24.95 8.55 -7.09
CA ALA A 25 -24.41 9.88 -6.87
C ALA A 25 -23.82 10.40 -8.19
N LYS A 26 -24.14 11.64 -8.58
CA LYS A 26 -23.52 12.30 -9.75
C LYS A 26 -22.02 12.10 -9.66
N GLN A 27 -21.46 11.27 -10.54
CA GLN A 27 -20.02 11.06 -10.60
C GLN A 27 -19.37 12.44 -10.76
N PRO A 28 -18.45 12.84 -9.88
CA PRO A 28 -17.63 13.99 -10.18
C PRO A 28 -16.90 13.65 -11.48
N THR A 29 -17.14 14.44 -12.53
CA THR A 29 -16.45 14.35 -13.82
C THR A 29 -14.96 14.72 -13.72
N ASP A 30 -14.45 14.90 -12.51
CA ASP A 30 -13.03 14.72 -12.26
C ASP A 30 -12.70 13.25 -12.50
N MET A 31 -12.11 13.00 -13.67
CA MET A 31 -11.25 11.86 -13.90
C MET A 31 -10.14 11.89 -12.84
N VAL A 32 -10.44 11.42 -11.63
CA VAL A 32 -9.46 11.09 -10.60
C VAL A 32 -8.52 10.13 -11.30
N LYS A 33 -7.30 10.62 -11.59
CA LYS A 33 -6.21 9.89 -12.24
C LYS A 33 -6.35 8.42 -11.90
N ARG A 34 -6.70 7.58 -12.88
CA ARG A 34 -6.80 6.13 -12.68
C ARG A 34 -5.51 5.69 -12.00
N GLN A 35 -5.56 5.49 -10.68
CA GLN A 35 -4.45 4.95 -9.91
C GLN A 35 -4.14 3.61 -10.59
N LEU A 36 -2.92 3.47 -11.14
CA LEU A 36 -2.54 2.26 -11.87
C LEU A 36 -2.74 1.07 -10.93
N LYS A 37 -3.75 0.27 -11.23
CA LYS A 37 -4.07 -0.94 -10.48
C LYS A 37 -2.90 -1.90 -10.64
N VAL A 38 -2.43 -2.43 -9.52
CA VAL A 38 -1.36 -3.42 -9.52
C VAL A 38 -1.93 -4.74 -10.05
N THR A 39 -1.34 -5.30 -11.09
CA THR A 39 -1.69 -6.63 -11.62
C THR A 39 -0.91 -7.74 -10.91
N LYS A 40 -1.30 -9.01 -11.10
CA LYS A 40 -0.54 -10.14 -10.56
C LYS A 40 0.90 -10.17 -11.05
N SER A 41 1.13 -9.90 -12.34
CA SER A 41 2.47 -9.87 -12.92
C SER A 41 3.30 -8.73 -12.34
N GLN A 42 2.68 -7.56 -12.15
CA GLN A 42 3.33 -6.42 -11.49
C GLN A 42 3.66 -6.73 -10.03
N LEU A 43 2.77 -7.40 -9.29
CA LEU A 43 3.04 -7.83 -7.92
C LEU A 43 4.26 -8.77 -7.87
N SER A 44 4.40 -9.70 -8.82
CA SER A 44 5.59 -10.55 -8.91
C SER A 44 6.86 -9.72 -9.14
N ALA A 45 6.85 -8.83 -10.15
CA ALA A 45 7.99 -7.98 -10.46
C ALA A 45 8.37 -7.05 -9.30
N ILE A 46 7.38 -6.56 -8.53
CA ILE A 46 7.62 -5.79 -7.30
C ILE A 46 8.35 -6.65 -6.26
N LYS A 47 7.92 -7.89 -6.02
CA LYS A 47 8.63 -8.80 -5.09
C LYS A 47 10.09 -9.01 -5.51
N ASP A 48 10.31 -9.29 -6.79
CA ASP A 48 11.64 -9.57 -7.33
C ASP A 48 12.56 -8.35 -7.17
N ARG A 49 12.06 -7.13 -7.41
CA ARG A 49 12.83 -5.89 -7.19
C ARG A 49 13.18 -5.65 -5.74
N PHE A 50 12.24 -5.87 -4.83
CA PHE A 50 12.52 -5.77 -3.40
C PHE A 50 13.57 -6.81 -2.98
N GLN A 51 13.52 -8.01 -3.55
CA GLN A 51 14.56 -9.03 -3.36
C GLN A 51 15.92 -8.60 -3.92
N SER A 52 15.99 -8.08 -5.14
CA SER A 52 17.22 -7.54 -5.74
C SER A 52 17.84 -6.43 -4.91
N PHE A 53 17.03 -5.53 -4.36
CA PHE A 53 17.50 -4.51 -3.41
C PHE A 53 18.16 -5.16 -2.18
N LEU A 54 17.51 -6.16 -1.57
CA LEU A 54 18.03 -6.85 -0.40
C LEU A 54 19.28 -7.70 -0.71
N ASN A 55 19.42 -8.18 -1.94
CA ASN A 55 20.62 -8.87 -2.41
C ASN A 55 21.80 -7.92 -2.68
N GLY A 56 21.59 -6.59 -2.64
CA GLY A 56 22.61 -5.59 -2.94
C GLY A 56 22.83 -5.35 -4.45
N GLU A 57 21.91 -5.81 -5.29
CA GLU A 57 21.98 -5.63 -6.75
C GLU A 57 21.60 -4.21 -7.19
N MET A 58 21.02 -3.41 -6.28
CA MET A 58 20.60 -2.03 -6.53
C MET A 58 21.55 -1.05 -5.86
N ASN A 59 21.99 -0.02 -6.61
CA ASN A 59 22.80 1.08 -6.08
C ASN A 59 21.92 2.13 -5.35
N ILE A 60 21.20 1.71 -4.32
CA ILE A 60 20.37 2.58 -3.48
C ILE A 60 21.01 2.66 -2.08
N PRO A 61 21.48 3.84 -1.64
CA PRO A 61 22.13 3.98 -0.33
C PRO A 61 21.12 3.71 0.79
N ALA A 62 21.41 2.72 1.63
CA ALA A 62 20.53 2.25 2.69
C ALA A 62 21.31 1.95 3.97
N ASP A 63 20.76 2.38 5.10
CA ASP A 63 21.24 1.95 6.42
C ASP A 63 20.58 0.62 6.81
N GLU A 64 21.11 -0.03 7.85
CA GLU A 64 20.61 -1.31 8.34
C GLU A 64 19.13 -1.21 8.77
N ALA A 65 18.73 -0.09 9.37
CA ALA A 65 17.36 0.15 9.80
C ALA A 65 16.37 0.14 8.62
N PHE A 66 16.73 0.77 7.50
CA PHE A 66 15.93 0.76 6.28
C PHE A 66 15.93 -0.61 5.61
N VAL A 67 17.08 -1.31 5.55
CA VAL A 67 17.15 -2.68 5.01
C VAL A 67 16.22 -3.61 5.80
N ASN A 68 16.22 -3.51 7.13
CA ASN A 68 15.31 -4.28 8.00
C ASN A 68 13.83 -3.91 7.81
N ALA A 69 13.53 -2.65 7.49
CA ALA A 69 12.18 -2.21 7.12
C ALA A 69 11.72 -2.83 5.80
N VAL A 70 12.56 -2.79 4.78
CA VAL A 70 12.27 -3.35 3.46
C VAL A 70 12.15 -4.88 3.51
N SER A 71 13.05 -5.56 4.21
CA SER A 71 13.00 -7.02 4.43
C SER A 71 11.68 -7.42 5.10
N SER A 72 11.32 -6.74 6.20
CA SER A 72 10.04 -7.01 6.87
C SER A 72 8.83 -6.73 5.99
N PHE A 73 8.87 -5.69 5.16
CA PHE A 73 7.78 -5.39 4.21
C PHE A 73 7.66 -6.48 3.13
N LEU A 74 8.77 -6.99 2.60
CA LEU A 74 8.77 -8.09 1.65
C LEU A 74 8.19 -9.37 2.26
N GLU A 75 8.72 -9.81 3.40
CA GLU A 75 8.33 -11.07 4.04
C GLU A 75 6.90 -11.04 4.60
N VAL A 76 6.51 -9.96 5.28
CA VAL A 76 5.23 -9.93 6.01
C VAL A 76 4.08 -9.44 5.13
N PHE A 77 4.33 -8.49 4.23
CA PHE A 77 3.28 -7.89 3.41
C PHE A 77 3.27 -8.43 1.98
N LEU A 78 4.36 -8.25 1.22
CA LEU A 78 4.39 -8.60 -0.20
C LEU A 78 4.25 -10.11 -0.45
N LYS A 79 4.81 -10.96 0.41
CA LYS A 79 4.67 -12.43 0.31
C LYS A 79 3.36 -12.98 0.86
N SER A 80 2.51 -12.15 1.49
CA SER A 80 1.25 -12.62 2.09
C SER A 80 0.16 -12.97 1.07
N ASP A 81 -0.72 -13.93 1.41
CA ASP A 81 -1.91 -14.23 0.59
C ASP A 81 -2.91 -13.07 0.53
N ARG A 82 -2.86 -12.18 1.53
CA ARG A 82 -3.77 -11.03 1.62
C ARG A 82 -3.55 -10.08 0.45
N ILE A 83 -2.31 -9.73 0.14
CA ILE A 83 -2.01 -8.83 -0.98
C ILE A 83 -2.33 -9.49 -2.33
N VAL A 84 -2.14 -10.81 -2.44
CA VAL A 84 -2.52 -11.57 -3.64
C VAL A 84 -4.02 -11.47 -3.91
N ARG A 85 -4.85 -11.62 -2.86
CA ARG A 85 -6.31 -11.46 -2.97
C ARG A 85 -6.72 -10.01 -3.28
N MET A 86 -6.06 -9.02 -2.68
CA MET A 86 -6.33 -7.60 -2.96
C MET A 86 -5.97 -7.20 -4.40
N VAL A 87 -4.88 -7.73 -4.93
CA VAL A 87 -4.48 -7.54 -6.34
C VAL A 87 -5.45 -8.25 -7.28
N GLN A 88 -5.91 -9.45 -6.92
CA GLN A 88 -6.91 -10.21 -7.70
C GLN A 88 -8.25 -9.49 -7.84
N SER A 89 -8.73 -8.85 -6.77
CA SER A 89 -9.98 -8.07 -6.80
C SER A 89 -9.83 -6.70 -7.46
N GLY A 90 -8.60 -6.31 -7.84
CA GLY A 90 -8.30 -4.99 -8.39
C GLY A 90 -8.44 -3.85 -7.37
N ALA A 91 -8.34 -4.17 -6.08
CA ALA A 91 -8.45 -3.25 -4.94
C ALA A 91 -7.07 -2.84 -4.38
N CYS A 92 -6.03 -2.86 -5.22
CA CYS A 92 -4.67 -2.48 -4.83
C CYS A 92 -4.01 -1.64 -5.93
N SER A 93 -3.47 -0.51 -5.52
CA SER A 93 -2.67 0.40 -6.31
C SER A 93 -1.30 0.62 -5.66
N TYR A 94 -0.39 1.24 -6.40
CA TYR A 94 0.90 1.69 -5.85
C TYR A 94 0.72 2.61 -4.64
N THR A 95 -0.25 3.53 -4.68
CA THR A 95 -0.52 4.46 -3.57
C THR A 95 -0.89 3.69 -2.30
N ASP A 96 -1.72 2.66 -2.42
CA ASP A 96 -2.09 1.81 -1.26
C ASP A 96 -0.85 1.10 -0.68
N MET A 97 0.00 0.52 -1.54
CA MET A 97 1.23 -0.15 -1.09
C MET A 97 2.19 0.82 -0.41
N ARG A 98 2.32 2.04 -0.95
CA ARG A 98 3.16 3.10 -0.40
C ARG A 98 2.67 3.56 0.96
N GLU A 99 1.35 3.70 1.14
CA GLU A 99 0.75 4.05 2.43
C GLU A 99 0.94 2.94 3.46
N VAL A 100 0.79 1.68 3.08
CA VAL A 100 1.09 0.54 3.96
C VAL A 100 2.55 0.57 4.40
N PHE A 101 3.47 0.83 3.48
CA PHE A 101 4.90 0.97 3.82
C PHE A 101 5.13 2.16 4.77
N LYS A 102 4.57 3.33 4.46
CA LYS A 102 4.65 4.53 5.32
C LYS A 102 4.21 4.22 6.75
N ASN A 103 3.03 3.61 6.92
CA ASN A 103 2.49 3.25 8.23
C ASN A 103 3.37 2.23 8.97
N ASN A 104 4.00 1.30 8.23
CA ASN A 104 4.93 0.33 8.81
C ASN A 104 6.18 1.02 9.36
N VAL A 105 6.75 1.95 8.60
CA VAL A 105 8.03 2.58 8.96
C VAL A 105 7.88 3.77 9.90
N GLU A 106 6.76 4.47 9.92
CA GLU A 106 6.52 5.60 10.82
C GLU A 106 6.67 5.21 12.30
N LYS A 107 6.16 4.03 12.67
CA LYS A 107 6.36 3.48 14.02
C LYS A 107 7.84 3.18 14.29
N ARG A 108 8.57 2.62 13.31
CA ARG A 108 9.99 2.29 13.44
C ARG A 108 10.86 3.53 13.58
N VAL A 109 10.63 4.53 12.73
CA VAL A 109 11.40 5.80 12.72
C VAL A 109 11.26 6.54 14.05
N ARG A 110 10.06 6.54 14.65
CA ARG A 110 9.85 7.09 16.00
C ARG A 110 10.69 6.40 17.07
N CYS A 111 10.96 5.11 16.93
CA CYS A 111 11.77 4.33 17.86
C CYS A 111 13.28 4.35 17.57
N LEU A 112 13.72 4.94 16.44
CA LEU A 112 15.15 5.07 16.16
C LEU A 112 15.82 5.99 17.19
N PRO A 113 17.13 5.85 17.43
CA PRO A 113 17.90 6.83 18.18
C PRO A 113 17.78 8.23 17.58
N GLU A 114 17.97 9.25 18.41
CA GLU A 114 18.16 10.61 17.90
C GLU A 114 19.51 10.72 17.19
N ILE A 115 19.54 11.47 16.11
CA ILE A 115 20.74 11.73 15.32
C ILE A 115 20.86 13.24 15.20
N ASP A 116 22.01 13.79 15.57
CA ASP A 116 22.24 15.23 15.58
C ASP A 116 21.98 15.82 14.19
N GLY A 117 21.14 16.86 14.15
CA GLY A 117 20.76 17.56 12.92
C GLY A 117 19.81 16.79 11.99
N LEU A 118 19.26 15.64 12.40
CA LEU A 118 18.36 14.84 11.55
C LEU A 118 17.01 14.59 12.23
N SER A 119 15.95 15.23 11.69
CA SER A 119 14.59 15.05 12.20
C SER A 119 13.99 13.69 11.81
N LYS A 120 13.05 13.19 12.61
CA LYS A 120 12.29 11.96 12.30
C LYS A 120 11.51 12.07 10.99
N GLU A 121 10.96 13.25 10.70
CA GLU A 121 10.26 13.50 9.44
C GLU A 121 11.21 13.40 8.24
N THR A 122 12.42 13.95 8.35
CA THR A 122 13.46 13.84 7.32
C THR A 122 13.84 12.39 7.06
N VAL A 123 14.01 11.58 8.12
CA VAL A 123 14.27 10.14 7.99
C VAL A 123 13.11 9.43 7.28
N LEU A 124 11.87 9.70 7.71
CA LEU A 124 10.67 9.10 7.10
C LEU A 124 10.57 9.45 5.61
N ASN A 125 10.74 10.73 5.25
CA ASN A 125 10.71 11.17 3.85
C ASN A 125 11.84 10.54 3.02
N SER A 126 13.04 10.41 3.59
CA SER A 126 14.17 9.71 2.96
C SER A 126 13.83 8.25 2.68
N TRP A 127 13.24 7.54 3.65
CA TRP A 127 12.84 6.14 3.49
C TRP A 127 11.74 5.97 2.44
N LEU A 128 10.76 6.87 2.40
CA LEU A 128 9.72 6.87 1.37
C LEU A 128 10.29 7.13 -0.03
N ASN A 129 11.25 8.04 -0.17
CA ASN A 129 11.93 8.28 -1.45
C ASN A 129 12.71 7.05 -1.91
N LYS A 130 13.41 6.36 -1.02
CA LYS A 130 14.11 5.11 -1.34
C LYS A 130 13.14 3.99 -1.72
N PHE A 131 12.01 3.86 -1.02
CA PHE A 131 10.93 2.95 -1.40
C PHE A 131 10.44 3.25 -2.81
N ASP A 132 10.22 4.53 -3.12
CA ASP A 132 9.79 4.96 -4.43
C ASP A 132 10.84 4.63 -5.50
N LEU A 133 12.14 4.71 -5.22
CA LEU A 133 13.19 4.27 -6.15
C LEU A 133 13.19 2.76 -6.40
N ILE A 134 13.00 1.95 -5.36
CA ILE A 134 12.88 0.48 -5.48
C ILE A 134 11.66 0.14 -6.36
N PHE A 135 10.54 0.84 -6.15
CA PHE A 135 9.28 0.62 -6.86
C PHE A 135 9.28 1.19 -8.29
N LYS A 136 9.85 2.38 -8.52
CA LYS A 136 9.68 3.20 -9.75
C LYS A 136 10.32 2.67 -11.00
N GLY A 137 11.27 1.72 -10.95
CA GLY A 137 11.75 1.14 -12.21
C GLY A 137 10.73 0.19 -12.87
N TRP A 138 9.47 0.22 -12.44
CA TRP A 138 8.31 -0.25 -13.17
C TRP A 138 7.63 0.84 -14.05
N LEU A 139 7.83 2.14 -13.78
CA LEU A 139 7.23 3.24 -14.55
C LEU A 139 7.98 3.58 -15.86
N VAL A 140 9.14 2.95 -16.08
CA VAL A 140 9.97 3.13 -17.28
C VAL A 140 10.15 1.75 -17.93
N GLY A 141 9.07 1.21 -18.47
CA GLY A 141 9.01 -0.07 -19.19
C GLY A 141 7.76 -0.14 -20.04
#